data_AF-A0A167XCG1-F1
#
_entry.id   AF-A0A167XCG1-F1
#
_cell.length_a   1.000
_cell.length_b   1.000
_cell.length_c   1.000
_cell.angle_alpha   90.00
_cell.angle_beta   90.00
_cell.angle_gamma   90.00
#
_symmetry.space_group_name_H-M   'P 1'
#
loop_
_entity.id
_entity.type
_entity.pdbx_description
1 polymer ?
#
loop_
_entity_poly.entity_id
_entity_poly.type
_entity_poly.pdbx_seq_one_letter_code
_entity_poly.pdbx_strand_id
1 'polypeptide(L)'
;FMHTDILFNSPRLRFSREQKLAILGWGKALGASNVPSLYAIERFQKQAREALDNPTEKVVSAAGHVFYINNPVKLIAKDFANIDLCRQMRSYPEFTENAVNEAWQADKWLYNVPDTVLKLMVRNEDGKDFYIFELTLCYDQQWFIPERFFDMKGARWAVGRLAKESQVC
;
A
#
# COMPACT_ATOMS: atom_id res chain seq x y z
N PHE A 1 -6.33 -25.89 10.55
CA PHE A 1 -7.16 -24.92 9.80
C PHE A 1 -6.33 -24.06 8.86
N MET A 2 -5.44 -23.19 9.35
CA MET A 2 -4.69 -22.23 8.52
C MET A 2 -3.86 -22.85 7.37
N HIS A 3 -3.06 -23.89 7.63
CA HIS A 3 -2.24 -24.53 6.59
C HIS A 3 -3.04 -25.13 5.43
N THR A 4 -4.18 -25.76 5.74
CA THR A 4 -5.08 -26.33 4.74
C THR A 4 -5.74 -25.25 3.89
N ASP A 5 -6.09 -24.12 4.52
CA ASP A 5 -6.62 -22.96 3.81
C ASP A 5 -5.59 -22.35 2.85
N ILE A 6 -4.36 -22.15 3.31
CA ILE A 6 -3.23 -21.67 2.49
C ILE A 6 -3.01 -22.59 1.28
N LEU A 7 -3.00 -23.91 1.50
CA LEU A 7 -2.85 -24.88 0.41
C LEU A 7 -3.98 -24.72 -0.62
N PHE A 8 -5.24 -24.67 -0.17
CA PHE A 8 -6.40 -24.60 -1.05
C PHE A 8 -6.62 -23.24 -1.72
N ASN A 9 -5.99 -22.18 -1.21
CA ASN A 9 -5.99 -20.83 -1.77
C ASN A 9 -4.65 -20.43 -2.39
N SER A 10 -3.78 -21.39 -2.70
CA SER A 10 -2.50 -21.11 -3.36
C SER A 10 -2.74 -20.43 -4.72
N PRO A 11 -2.14 -19.25 -4.99
CA PRO A 11 -2.41 -18.49 -6.22
C PRO A 11 -2.09 -19.25 -7.50
N ARG A 12 -1.10 -20.14 -7.44
CA ARG A 12 -0.57 -20.89 -8.59
C ARG A 12 -1.13 -22.31 -8.70
N LEU A 13 -1.92 -22.76 -7.73
CA LEU A 13 -2.43 -24.12 -7.68
C LEU A 13 -3.91 -24.12 -7.33
N ARG A 14 -4.76 -24.30 -8.36
CA ARG A 14 -6.21 -24.36 -8.19
C ARG A 14 -6.64 -25.80 -7.97
N PHE A 15 -7.20 -26.06 -6.80
CA PHE A 15 -7.81 -27.35 -6.49
C PHE A 15 -9.31 -27.33 -6.79
N SER A 16 -9.79 -28.33 -7.55
CA SER A 16 -11.22 -28.61 -7.68
C SER A 16 -11.81 -29.03 -6.33
N ARG A 17 -13.13 -29.00 -6.22
CA ARG A 17 -13.81 -29.42 -5.00
C ARG A 17 -13.50 -30.90 -4.66
N GLU A 18 -13.47 -31.74 -5.67
CA GLU A 18 -13.15 -33.17 -5.59
C GLU A 18 -11.70 -33.37 -5.14
N GLN A 19 -10.77 -32.59 -5.68
CA GLN A 19 -9.36 -32.65 -5.25
C GLN A 19 -9.19 -32.22 -3.79
N LYS A 20 -9.88 -31.16 -3.35
CA LYS A 20 -9.88 -30.75 -1.93
C LYS A 20 -10.42 -31.87 -1.03
N LEU A 21 -11.52 -32.50 -1.42
CA LEU A 21 -12.09 -33.64 -0.69
C LEU A 21 -11.13 -34.83 -0.64
N ALA A 22 -10.47 -35.16 -1.75
CA ALA A 22 -9.50 -36.24 -1.82
C ALA A 22 -8.30 -35.98 -0.89
N ILE A 23 -7.77 -34.76 -0.88
CA ILE A 23 -6.65 -34.37 -0.01
C ILE A 23 -7.04 -34.47 1.47
N LEU A 24 -8.22 -33.98 1.85
CA LEU A 24 -8.73 -34.09 3.22
C LEU A 24 -8.99 -35.56 3.60
N GLY A 25 -9.55 -36.35 2.68
CA GLY A 25 -9.79 -37.78 2.88
C GLY A 25 -8.49 -38.56 3.05
N TRP A 26 -7.47 -38.24 2.25
CA TRP A 26 -6.15 -38.83 2.35
C TRP A 26 -5.48 -38.49 3.67
N GLY A 27 -5.54 -37.22 4.11
CA GLY A 27 -5.03 -36.82 5.43
C GLY A 27 -5.70 -37.59 6.58
N LYS A 28 -7.02 -37.82 6.50
CA LYS A 28 -7.74 -38.65 7.49
C LYS A 28 -7.29 -40.12 7.45
N ALA A 29 -7.12 -40.68 6.24
CA ALA A 29 -6.70 -42.08 6.07
C ALA A 29 -5.28 -42.33 6.60
N LEU A 30 -4.40 -41.32 6.55
CA LEU A 30 -3.06 -41.36 7.14
C LEU A 30 -3.03 -41.14 8.66
N GLY A 31 -4.19 -41.00 9.31
CA GLY A 31 -4.29 -40.84 10.77
C GLY A 31 -4.01 -39.42 11.26
N ALA A 32 -4.06 -38.40 10.39
CA ALA A 32 -3.93 -37.02 10.85
C ALA A 32 -5.09 -36.65 11.78
N SER A 33 -4.76 -36.07 12.94
CA SER A 33 -5.76 -35.54 13.87
C SER A 33 -6.24 -34.15 13.43
N ASN A 34 -7.46 -33.78 13.83
CA ASN A 34 -8.04 -32.45 13.57
C ASN A 34 -8.13 -32.03 12.09
N VAL A 35 -8.33 -32.99 11.16
CA VAL A 35 -8.55 -32.67 9.75
C VAL A 35 -9.88 -31.94 9.58
N PRO A 36 -9.88 -30.68 9.10
CA PRO A 36 -11.11 -29.92 8.93
C PRO A 36 -12.04 -30.56 7.89
N SER A 37 -13.35 -30.37 8.05
CA SER A 37 -14.28 -30.64 6.95
C SER A 37 -14.12 -29.56 5.88
N LEU A 38 -14.42 -29.91 4.63
CA LEU A 38 -14.42 -28.93 3.55
C LEU A 38 -15.39 -27.78 3.85
N TYR A 39 -16.54 -28.09 4.44
CA TYR A 39 -17.51 -27.09 4.89
C TYR A 39 -16.92 -26.10 5.91
N ALA A 40 -16.15 -26.59 6.88
CA ALA A 40 -15.52 -25.70 7.87
C ALA A 40 -14.51 -24.75 7.22
N ILE A 41 -13.75 -25.23 6.22
CA ILE A 41 -12.84 -24.39 5.43
C ILE A 41 -13.63 -23.35 4.63
N GLU A 42 -14.64 -23.76 3.88
CA GLU A 42 -15.46 -22.85 3.07
C GLU A 42 -16.15 -21.78 3.92
N ARG A 43 -16.66 -22.16 5.10
CA ARG A 43 -17.23 -21.23 6.09
C ARG A 43 -16.20 -20.21 6.56
N PHE A 44 -15.01 -20.67 6.96
CA PHE A 44 -13.92 -19.77 7.35
C PHE A 44 -13.54 -18.82 6.22
N GLN A 45 -13.37 -19.33 5.00
CA GLN A 45 -13.04 -18.52 3.81
C GLN A 45 -14.10 -17.47 3.48
N LYS A 46 -15.38 -17.79 3.71
CA LYS A 46 -16.47 -16.83 3.53
C LYS A 46 -16.36 -15.71 4.58
N GLN A 47 -16.24 -16.06 5.85
CA GLN A 47 -16.10 -15.11 6.95
C GLN A 47 -14.86 -14.23 6.79
N ALA A 48 -13.73 -14.80 6.38
CA ALA A 48 -12.50 -14.06 6.14
C ALA A 48 -12.65 -13.05 4.98
N ARG A 49 -13.35 -13.43 3.90
CA ARG A 49 -13.64 -12.53 2.77
C ARG A 49 -14.60 -11.39 3.16
N GLU A 50 -15.59 -11.69 3.98
CA GLU A 50 -16.51 -10.67 4.51
C GLU A 50 -15.78 -9.68 5.42
N ALA A 51 -14.85 -10.16 6.26
CA ALA A 51 -14.07 -9.33 7.15
C ALA A 51 -13.03 -8.45 6.43
N LEU A 52 -12.35 -8.98 5.41
CA LEU A 52 -11.26 -8.30 4.72
C LEU A 52 -11.70 -7.49 3.49
N ASP A 53 -13.01 -7.51 3.16
CA ASP A 53 -13.62 -6.98 1.94
C ASP A 53 -13.00 -7.54 0.64
N ASN A 54 -13.81 -7.73 -0.40
CA ASN A 54 -13.31 -8.19 -1.69
C ASN A 54 -13.05 -6.99 -2.60
N PRO A 55 -11.81 -6.73 -3.02
CA PRO A 55 -11.54 -5.65 -3.98
C PRO A 55 -12.05 -5.99 -5.37
N THR A 56 -12.35 -7.26 -5.69
CA THR A 56 -12.82 -7.67 -7.01
C THR A 56 -14.35 -7.64 -7.09
N GLU A 57 -14.86 -6.86 -8.04
CA GLU A 57 -16.28 -6.72 -8.34
C GLU A 57 -16.62 -7.43 -9.65
N LYS A 58 -17.74 -8.15 -9.66
CA LYS A 58 -18.27 -8.79 -10.87
C LYS A 58 -19.15 -7.77 -11.60
N VAL A 59 -18.78 -7.42 -12.82
CA VAL A 59 -19.52 -6.48 -13.68
C VAL A 59 -20.04 -7.22 -14.91
N VAL A 60 -21.32 -7.08 -15.20
CA VAL A 60 -21.95 -7.64 -16.40
C VAL A 60 -22.18 -6.50 -17.40
N SER A 61 -21.63 -6.61 -18.60
CA SER A 61 -21.86 -5.60 -19.63
C SER A 61 -23.28 -5.68 -20.21
N ALA A 62 -23.71 -4.62 -20.89
CA ALA A 62 -24.99 -4.60 -21.60
C ALA A 62 -25.14 -5.74 -22.63
N ALA A 63 -24.02 -6.22 -23.19
CA ALA A 63 -23.98 -7.37 -24.11
C ALA A 63 -23.98 -8.74 -23.41
N GLY A 64 -24.02 -8.78 -22.07
CA GLY A 64 -24.05 -10.01 -21.27
C GLY A 64 -22.67 -10.60 -20.93
N HIS A 65 -21.57 -9.93 -21.27
CA HIS A 65 -20.23 -10.39 -20.92
C HIS A 65 -19.94 -10.15 -19.43
N VAL A 66 -19.33 -11.15 -18.78
CA VAL A 66 -18.94 -11.07 -17.37
C VAL A 66 -17.49 -10.65 -17.25
N PHE A 67 -17.25 -9.52 -16.59
CA PHE A 67 -15.94 -9.02 -16.21
C PHE A 67 -15.76 -9.09 -14.70
N TYR A 68 -14.51 -9.26 -14.27
CA TYR A 68 -14.11 -9.14 -12.87
C TYR A 68 -13.13 -7.98 -12.78
N ILE A 69 -13.55 -6.88 -12.16
CA ILE A 69 -12.80 -5.63 -12.09
C ILE A 69 -12.32 -5.45 -10.66
N ASN A 70 -11.03 -5.20 -10.49
CA ASN A 70 -10.50 -4.84 -9.19
C ASN A 70 -10.71 -3.35 -8.93
N ASN A 71 -11.23 -3.02 -7.77
CA ASN A 71 -11.32 -1.66 -7.27
C ASN A 71 -9.92 -1.18 -6.84
N PRO A 72 -9.29 -0.24 -7.58
CA PRO A 72 -7.91 0.16 -7.32
C PRO A 72 -7.77 0.86 -5.96
N VAL A 73 -8.78 1.59 -5.50
CA VAL A 73 -8.75 2.27 -4.19
C VAL A 73 -8.67 1.24 -3.06
N LYS A 74 -9.48 0.18 -3.13
CA LYS A 74 -9.45 -0.91 -2.15
C LYS A 74 -8.12 -1.67 -2.17
N LEU A 75 -7.52 -1.87 -3.34
CA LEU A 75 -6.20 -2.51 -3.45
C LEU A 75 -5.11 -1.65 -2.80
N ILE A 76 -5.04 -0.36 -3.17
CA ILE A 76 -4.06 0.57 -2.61
C ILE A 76 -4.20 0.66 -1.08
N ALA A 77 -5.43 0.73 -0.57
CA ALA A 77 -5.67 0.74 0.88
C ALA A 77 -5.13 -0.52 1.58
N LYS A 78 -5.23 -1.69 0.95
CA LYS A 78 -4.68 -2.94 1.47
C LYS A 78 -3.14 -2.95 1.45
N ASP A 79 -2.53 -2.40 0.40
CA ASP A 79 -1.08 -2.29 0.31
C ASP A 79 -0.53 -1.36 1.41
N PHE A 80 -1.21 -0.25 1.69
CA PHE A 80 -0.87 0.65 2.80
C PHE A 80 -1.12 0.03 4.18
N ALA A 81 -2.14 -0.83 4.33
CA ALA A 81 -2.42 -1.53 5.58
C ALA A 81 -1.39 -2.65 5.87
N ASN A 82 -0.72 -3.17 4.85
CA ASN A 82 0.37 -4.12 5.00
C ASN A 82 1.67 -3.39 5.34
N ILE A 83 2.14 -3.52 6.59
CA ILE A 83 3.32 -2.81 7.10
C ILE A 83 4.58 -3.11 6.25
N ASP A 84 4.77 -4.35 5.82
CA ASP A 84 5.97 -4.74 5.06
C ASP A 84 5.96 -4.14 3.66
N LEU A 85 4.82 -4.15 2.98
CA LEU A 85 4.66 -3.50 1.68
C LEU A 85 4.73 -1.98 1.82
N CYS A 86 4.02 -1.40 2.78
CA CYS A 86 4.00 0.04 3.03
C CYS A 86 5.40 0.61 3.28
N ARG A 87 6.31 -0.16 3.92
CA ARG A 87 7.72 0.23 4.12
C ARG A 87 8.52 0.27 2.82
N GLN A 88 8.15 -0.53 1.83
CA GLN A 88 8.79 -0.59 0.52
C GLN A 88 8.21 0.45 -0.45
N MET A 89 7.02 0.99 -0.17
CA MET A 89 6.38 2.00 -1.01
C MET A 89 7.12 3.33 -0.96
N ARG A 90 7.40 3.90 -2.14
CA ARG A 90 7.98 5.23 -2.30
C ARG A 90 6.88 6.27 -2.33
N SER A 91 6.85 7.14 -1.31
CA SER A 91 5.83 8.18 -1.15
C SER A 91 6.33 9.60 -1.42
N TYR A 92 7.63 9.77 -1.65
CA TYR A 92 8.27 11.03 -2.00
C TYR A 92 9.00 10.88 -3.33
N PRO A 93 9.07 11.94 -4.15
CA PRO A 93 9.97 11.97 -5.28
C PRO A 93 11.42 11.95 -4.77
N GLU A 94 12.32 11.42 -5.59
CA GLU A 94 13.75 11.34 -5.31
C GLU A 94 14.51 12.15 -6.35
N PHE A 95 15.37 13.05 -5.90
CA PHE A 95 16.32 13.73 -6.79
C PHE A 95 17.57 12.86 -6.95
N THR A 96 17.85 12.48 -8.20
CA THR A 96 19.07 11.80 -8.60
C THR A 96 19.83 12.67 -9.60
N GLU A 97 21.15 12.82 -9.42
CA GLU A 97 21.95 13.76 -10.22
C GLU A 97 22.14 13.29 -11.68
N ASN A 98 22.23 11.98 -11.92
CA ASN A 98 22.81 11.45 -13.18
C ASN A 98 21.94 10.46 -13.96
N ALA A 99 20.92 9.84 -13.35
CA ALA A 99 20.09 8.86 -14.03
C ALA A 99 18.75 8.64 -13.33
N VAL A 100 17.70 8.40 -14.13
CA VAL A 100 16.38 7.98 -13.69
C VAL A 100 16.26 6.48 -13.93
N ASN A 101 16.19 5.68 -12.87
CA ASN A 101 15.95 4.23 -12.95
C ASN A 101 14.50 3.88 -12.64
N GLU A 102 13.82 4.74 -11.88
CA GLU A 102 12.52 4.45 -11.28
C GLU A 102 11.57 5.64 -11.44
N ALA A 103 10.26 5.37 -11.41
CA ALA A 103 9.25 6.40 -11.66
C ALA A 103 9.30 7.57 -10.67
N TRP A 104 9.71 7.33 -9.42
CA TRP A 104 9.87 8.38 -8.39
C TRP A 104 11.08 9.28 -8.56
N GLN A 105 12.00 8.92 -9.47
CA GLN A 105 13.16 9.73 -9.82
C GLN A 105 12.89 10.63 -11.03
N ALA A 106 11.76 10.47 -11.70
CA ALA A 106 11.46 11.20 -12.91
C ALA A 106 11.09 12.66 -12.64
N ASP A 107 11.54 13.56 -13.51
CA ASP A 107 11.24 15.00 -13.50
C ASP A 107 9.75 15.31 -13.38
N LYS A 108 8.90 14.45 -13.97
CA LYS A 108 7.45 14.61 -13.88
C LYS A 108 6.99 14.63 -12.42
N TRP A 109 7.49 13.71 -11.60
CA TRP A 109 7.12 13.64 -10.19
C TRP A 109 7.86 14.71 -9.39
N LEU A 110 9.14 14.95 -9.70
CA LEU A 110 9.98 15.87 -8.94
C LEU A 110 9.63 17.35 -9.15
N TYR A 111 9.16 17.75 -10.34
CA TYR A 111 8.94 19.16 -10.70
C TYR A 111 7.52 19.44 -11.20
N ASN A 112 6.91 18.53 -11.97
CA ASN A 112 5.69 18.88 -12.73
C ASN A 112 4.37 18.60 -11.99
N VAL A 113 4.35 17.70 -11.01
CA VAL A 113 3.16 17.43 -10.19
C VAL A 113 2.93 18.60 -9.23
N PRO A 114 1.70 19.10 -9.03
CA PRO A 114 1.41 20.13 -8.04
C PRO A 114 1.77 19.69 -6.62
N ASP A 115 2.33 20.59 -5.80
CA ASP A 115 2.74 20.30 -4.42
C ASP A 115 1.60 19.72 -3.57
N THR A 116 0.39 20.20 -3.80
CA THR A 116 -0.83 19.80 -3.07
C THR A 116 -1.30 18.37 -3.37
N VAL A 117 -0.74 17.71 -4.39
CA VAL A 117 -1.06 16.32 -4.76
C VAL A 117 -0.01 15.35 -4.22
N LEU A 118 1.19 15.85 -3.91
CA LEU A 118 2.27 15.07 -3.31
C LEU A 118 2.02 14.84 -1.83
N LYS A 119 2.91 14.09 -1.20
CA LYS A 119 2.86 13.89 0.24
C LYS A 119 3.14 15.22 0.96
N LEU A 120 2.11 15.72 1.62
CA LEU A 120 2.07 17.07 2.21
C LEU A 120 2.79 17.19 3.55
N MET A 121 3.19 16.07 4.16
CA MET A 121 3.70 16.02 5.51
C MET A 121 4.90 15.08 5.61
N VAL A 122 5.90 15.52 6.36
CA VAL A 122 7.01 14.69 6.84
C VAL A 122 6.98 14.61 8.36
N ARG A 123 7.26 13.41 8.89
CA ARG A 123 7.54 13.20 10.31
C ARG A 123 9.05 13.07 10.52
N ASN A 124 9.60 13.86 11.43
CA ASN A 124 11.00 13.78 11.82
C ASN A 124 11.24 12.64 12.84
N GLU A 125 12.50 12.33 13.13
CA GLU A 125 12.91 11.27 14.06
C GLU A 125 12.34 11.46 15.47
N ASP A 126 12.20 12.72 15.92
CA ASP A 126 11.58 13.09 17.20
C ASP A 126 10.05 12.93 17.24
N GLY A 127 9.43 12.47 16.15
CA GLY A 127 7.98 12.30 16.03
C GLY A 127 7.20 13.59 15.75
N LYS A 128 7.90 14.71 15.48
CA LYS A 128 7.27 15.97 15.07
C LYS A 128 6.87 15.94 13.60
N ASP A 129 5.68 16.45 13.32
CA ASP A 129 5.13 16.58 11.98
C ASP A 129 5.37 17.98 11.43
N PHE A 130 5.76 18.04 10.16
CA PHE A 130 5.94 19.27 9.40
C PHE A 130 5.13 19.18 8.12
N TYR A 131 4.30 20.18 7.86
CA TYR A 131 3.45 20.26 6.68
C TYR A 131 3.98 21.29 5.68
N ILE A 132 3.68 21.07 4.41
CA ILE A 132 3.91 22.10 3.39
C ILE A 132 3.07 23.35 3.70
N PHE A 133 3.58 24.51 3.31
CA PHE A 133 2.97 25.83 3.50
C PHE A 133 2.76 26.26 4.97
N GLU A 134 3.34 25.54 5.93
CA GLU A 134 3.35 25.92 7.35
C GLU A 134 4.70 26.49 7.77
N LEU A 135 4.66 27.55 8.58
CA LEU A 135 5.88 28.19 9.09
C LEU A 135 6.62 27.24 10.04
N THR A 136 7.87 26.93 9.71
CA THR A 136 8.73 25.99 10.42
C THR A 136 10.01 26.67 10.87
N LEU A 137 10.45 26.38 12.10
CA LEU A 137 11.75 26.85 12.61
C LEU A 137 12.81 25.78 12.36
N CYS A 138 13.83 26.13 11.58
CA CYS A 138 15.00 25.29 11.32
C CYS A 138 15.98 25.31 12.51
N TYR A 139 16.86 24.31 12.61
CA TYR A 139 17.85 24.21 13.68
C TYR A 139 18.84 25.39 13.72
N ASP A 140 19.06 26.04 12.59
CA ASP A 140 19.87 27.26 12.45
C ASP A 140 19.10 28.54 12.83
N GLN A 141 17.94 28.41 13.48
CA GLN A 141 17.06 29.50 13.92
C GLN A 141 16.45 30.31 12.77
N GLN A 142 16.45 29.78 11.55
CA GLN A 142 15.78 30.40 10.42
C GLN A 142 14.33 29.94 10.29
N TRP A 143 13.45 30.88 9.99
CA TRP A 143 12.08 30.57 9.64
C TRP A 143 11.98 30.15 8.17
N PHE A 144 11.34 29.02 7.92
CA PHE A 144 11.23 28.41 6.60
C PHE A 144 9.81 27.92 6.36
N ILE A 145 9.32 28.07 5.13
CA ILE A 145 8.02 27.56 4.69
C ILE A 145 8.32 26.49 3.62
N PRO A 146 8.23 25.19 3.95
CA PRO A 146 8.42 24.12 2.98
C PRO A 146 7.28 24.12 1.96
N GLU A 147 7.59 23.92 0.69
CA GLU A 147 6.60 23.75 -0.38
C GLU A 147 6.54 22.30 -0.84
N ARG A 148 7.66 21.58 -0.82
CA ARG A 148 7.75 20.17 -1.23
C ARG A 148 8.83 19.42 -0.47
N PHE A 149 8.52 18.17 -0.12
CA PHE A 149 9.49 17.22 0.42
C PHE A 149 9.95 16.24 -0.66
N PHE A 150 11.25 15.91 -0.67
CA PHE A 150 11.85 14.96 -1.61
C PHE A 150 13.01 14.22 -0.95
N ASP A 151 13.37 13.06 -1.49
CA ASP A 151 14.55 12.30 -1.08
C ASP A 151 15.76 12.72 -1.91
N MET A 152 16.92 12.91 -1.27
CA MET A 152 18.19 13.15 -1.95
C MET A 152 19.35 12.60 -1.11
N LYS A 153 20.22 11.80 -1.73
CA LYS A 153 21.39 11.18 -1.07
C LYS A 153 21.05 10.42 0.21
N GLY A 154 19.89 9.74 0.23
CA GLY A 154 19.42 8.96 1.37
C GLY A 154 18.82 9.76 2.53
N ALA A 155 18.70 11.08 2.39
CA ALA A 155 18.07 11.94 3.38
C ALA A 155 16.81 12.60 2.81
N ARG A 156 15.92 13.06 3.71
CA ARG A 156 14.71 13.81 3.38
C ARG A 156 15.05 15.30 3.34
N TRP A 157 14.75 15.94 2.21
CA TRP A 157 14.96 17.36 1.98
C TRP A 157 13.64 18.07 1.74
N ALA A 158 13.66 19.39 1.90
CA ALA A 158 12.55 20.25 1.57
C ALA A 158 13.04 21.38 0.67
N VAL A 159 12.23 21.73 -0.33
CA VAL A 159 12.36 22.99 -1.08
C VAL A 159 11.22 23.90 -0.65
N GLY A 160 11.49 25.20 -0.59
CA GLY A 160 10.54 26.18 -0.11
C GLY A 160 11.16 27.56 0.04
N ARG A 161 10.56 28.40 0.88
CA ARG A 161 10.93 29.81 1.02
C ARG A 161 11.40 30.13 2.43
N LEU A 162 12.45 30.93 2.53
CA LEU A 162 12.84 31.56 3.79
C LEU A 162 11.83 32.66 4.14
N ALA A 163 11.26 32.58 5.33
CA ALA A 163 10.38 33.61 5.83
C ALA A 163 11.23 34.77 6.38
N LYS A 164 10.82 35.99 6.05
CA LYS A 164 11.40 37.22 6.58
C LYS A 164 10.36 37.92 7.42
N GLU A 165 10.81 38.54 8.49
CA GLU A 165 9.97 39.38 9.32
C GLU A 165 9.45 40.57 8.50
N SER A 166 8.14 40.78 8.52
CA SER A 166 7.50 41.94 7.91
C SER A 166 7.40 43.05 8.96
N GLN A 167 7.77 44.27 8.60
CA GLN A 167 7.57 45.45 9.46
C GLN A 167 6.12 45.95 9.48
N VAL A 168 5.23 45.30 8.73
CA VAL A 168 3.83 45.66 8.64
C VAL A 168 3.02 44.64 9.43
N CYS A 169 2.58 45.05 10.61
CA CYS A 169 1.46 44.48 11.36
C CYS A 169 0.19 45.27 11.05
#